data_AF-A0A7N0VEF8-F1
#
_entry.id   AF-A0A7N0VEF8-F1
#
_cell.length_a   1.000
_cell.length_b   1.000
_cell.length_c   1.000
_cell.angle_alpha   90.00
_cell.angle_beta   90.00
_cell.angle_gamma   90.00
#
_symmetry.space_group_name_H-M   'P 1'
#
loop_
_entity.id
_entity.type
_entity.pdbx_description
1 polymer ?
#
loop_
_entity_poly.entity_id
_entity_poly.type
_entity_poly.pdbx_seq_one_letter_code
_entity_poly.pdbx_strand_id
1 'polypeptide(L)'
;MNASTLTSSLVRPQIRPPLADPVRISSCIRHPFHRNLTCSLKTRQSLKIDFSPTAKYQKANVSDHQPRTQEDGIPFKDVKMLAKFKSRFNYIRVLEVSRRADHPFAGARLLLLDDPGNIHSINFNHKLLTDTYFDVFATLPPILPPGPVGILGFGAGSSAKLLLELYPELVVHGWEIDPSVISVGREYFDLGKIEKEHKDRIFVHIGDAFRASVKDGFAGILVDLFSKGSVVPELQDATVWARLKCQLREGGRIMVNVRVEVMEETLEAVRVAFGDEVHVLRLGNKKDDSSVAVTGPLPELAAWNKALPRSLRHYVDMWAPYTT
;
A
#
# COMPACT_ATOMS: atom_id res chain seq x y z
N MET A 1 -8.50 -33.80 -72.26
CA MET A 1 -8.32 -34.81 -71.20
C MET A 1 -7.91 -34.08 -69.93
N ASN A 2 -8.56 -34.46 -68.83
CA ASN A 2 -8.61 -33.86 -67.49
C ASN A 2 -7.25 -33.69 -66.80
N ALA A 3 -7.05 -32.55 -66.13
CA ALA A 3 -6.97 -32.38 -64.66
C ALA A 3 -5.51 -32.45 -64.15
N SER A 4 -5.06 -31.75 -63.10
CA SER A 4 -5.74 -31.09 -61.99
C SER A 4 -4.75 -30.17 -61.28
N THR A 5 -5.21 -29.00 -60.88
CA THR A 5 -4.55 -28.06 -59.97
C THR A 5 -4.58 -28.63 -58.54
N LEU A 6 -3.42 -28.73 -57.87
CA LEU A 6 -3.34 -29.07 -56.45
C LEU A 6 -2.96 -27.82 -55.64
N THR A 7 -3.98 -27.14 -55.11
CA THR A 7 -3.84 -26.18 -54.03
C THR A 7 -3.84 -26.92 -52.69
N SER A 8 -2.71 -26.98 -51.98
CA SER A 8 -2.68 -27.49 -50.61
C SER A 8 -3.11 -26.39 -49.64
N SER A 9 -4.31 -26.53 -49.07
CA SER A 9 -4.80 -25.71 -47.96
C SER A 9 -4.03 -26.04 -46.68
N LEU A 10 -3.23 -25.10 -46.19
CA LEU A 10 -2.65 -25.16 -44.83
C LEU A 10 -3.77 -24.93 -43.80
N VAL A 11 -4.20 -26.00 -43.15
CA VAL A 11 -5.08 -25.94 -41.97
C VAL A 11 -4.29 -25.32 -40.82
N ARG A 12 -4.62 -24.09 -40.44
CA ARG A 12 -4.10 -23.48 -39.20
C ARG A 12 -4.74 -24.19 -38.01
N PRO A 13 -3.96 -24.70 -37.04
CA PRO A 13 -4.53 -25.22 -35.80
C PRO A 13 -5.19 -24.07 -35.04
N GLN A 14 -6.49 -24.21 -34.73
CA GLN A 14 -7.19 -23.32 -33.80
C GLN A 14 -6.63 -23.58 -32.39
N ILE A 15 -5.67 -22.75 -31.98
CA ILE A 15 -5.26 -22.66 -30.58
C ILE A 15 -6.39 -21.94 -29.85
N ARG A 16 -7.14 -22.68 -29.01
CA ARG A 16 -8.05 -22.05 -28.05
C ARG A 16 -7.19 -21.15 -27.15
N PRO A 17 -7.54 -19.87 -26.96
CA PRO A 17 -6.86 -19.07 -25.96
C PRO A 17 -7.04 -19.75 -24.60
N PRO A 18 -6.01 -19.81 -23.75
CA PRO A 18 -6.20 -20.28 -22.39
C PRO A 18 -7.26 -19.41 -21.73
N LEU A 19 -8.13 -20.03 -20.92
CA LEU A 19 -8.99 -19.30 -19.99
C LEU A 19 -8.07 -18.39 -19.16
N ALA A 20 -8.22 -17.08 -19.33
CA ALA A 20 -7.42 -16.10 -18.61
C ALA A 20 -7.93 -16.06 -17.17
N ASP A 21 -7.15 -16.64 -16.26
CA ASP A 21 -7.43 -16.55 -14.83
C ASP A 21 -7.41 -15.08 -14.37
N PRO A 22 -8.21 -14.71 -13.35
CA PRO A 22 -8.16 -13.38 -12.77
C PRO A 22 -6.73 -13.02 -12.33
N VAL A 23 -6.34 -11.75 -12.51
CA VAL A 23 -5.06 -11.27 -11.96
C VAL A 23 -5.18 -11.34 -10.45
N ARG A 24 -4.50 -12.32 -9.85
CA ARG A 24 -4.42 -12.42 -8.40
C ARG A 24 -3.65 -11.20 -7.88
N ILE A 25 -4.39 -10.31 -7.24
CA ILE A 25 -3.86 -9.21 -6.45
C ILE A 25 -4.07 -9.64 -5.01
N SER A 26 -3.02 -9.65 -4.20
CA SER A 26 -3.18 -9.91 -2.79
C SER A 26 -3.93 -8.73 -2.19
N SER A 27 -5.05 -9.00 -1.54
CA SER A 27 -5.92 -8.01 -0.89
C SER A 27 -5.33 -7.51 0.42
N CYS A 28 -4.06 -7.09 0.43
CA CYS A 28 -3.40 -6.49 1.62
C CYS A 28 -3.96 -5.11 2.01
N ILE A 29 -5.07 -4.68 1.39
CA ILE A 29 -5.50 -3.30 1.38
C ILE A 29 -7.04 -3.24 1.23
N ARG A 30 -7.77 -3.53 2.31
CA ARG A 30 -9.14 -3.02 2.48
C ARG A 30 -9.40 -2.68 3.94
N HIS A 31 -9.71 -1.41 4.19
CA HIS A 31 -10.45 -1.02 5.39
C HIS A 31 -11.96 -1.06 5.12
N PRO A 32 -12.78 -1.56 6.06
CA PRO A 32 -14.23 -1.49 5.94
C PRO A 32 -14.73 -0.19 6.59
N PHE A 33 -14.86 0.90 5.84
CA PHE A 33 -15.66 2.04 6.31
C PHE A 33 -16.44 2.71 5.19
N HIS A 34 -17.63 2.16 4.90
CA HIS A 34 -18.76 2.96 4.44
C HIS A 34 -19.79 3.01 5.57
N ARG A 35 -19.78 4.08 6.38
CA ARG A 35 -20.95 4.43 7.20
C ARG A 35 -21.91 5.23 6.32
N ASN A 36 -22.98 4.60 5.89
CA ASN A 36 -24.16 5.28 5.36
C ASN A 36 -24.76 6.14 6.48
N LEU A 37 -24.54 7.46 6.42
CA LEU A 37 -25.28 8.44 7.21
C LEU A 37 -26.57 8.78 6.46
N THR A 38 -27.64 8.02 6.69
CA THR A 38 -29.00 8.48 6.40
C THR A 38 -29.50 9.31 7.58
N CYS A 39 -29.54 10.62 7.38
CA CYS A 39 -30.20 11.57 8.26
C CYS A 39 -31.70 11.57 7.97
N SER A 40 -32.53 11.33 9.00
CA SER A 40 -33.96 11.69 9.01
C SER A 40 -34.41 11.83 10.46
N LEU A 41 -34.87 13.02 10.82
CA LEU A 41 -35.31 13.45 12.15
C LEU A 41 -36.79 13.10 12.40
N LYS A 42 -37.04 12.60 13.63
CA LYS A 42 -38.23 12.75 14.52
C LYS A 42 -39.64 12.42 13.98
N THR A 43 -40.38 11.52 14.65
CA THR A 43 -41.39 11.87 15.70
C THR A 43 -41.97 10.64 16.43
N ARG A 44 -42.71 10.91 17.51
CA ARG A 44 -43.16 10.11 18.66
C ARG A 44 -44.25 9.03 18.41
N GLN A 45 -44.33 8.13 19.41
CA GLN A 45 -45.52 7.53 20.09
C GLN A 45 -46.13 6.18 19.62
N SER A 46 -45.94 5.18 20.50
CA SER A 46 -46.86 4.14 21.02
C SER A 46 -47.84 3.39 20.10
N LEU A 47 -47.77 2.05 20.12
CA LEU A 47 -48.74 1.13 20.75
C LEU A 47 -48.41 -0.35 20.42
N LYS A 48 -48.70 -1.23 21.38
CA LYS A 48 -48.61 -2.70 21.33
C LYS A 48 -49.61 -3.28 20.32
N ILE A 49 -49.32 -4.47 19.76
CA ILE A 49 -50.24 -5.60 19.62
C ILE A 49 -49.42 -6.87 19.30
N ASP A 50 -49.64 -7.90 20.10
CA ASP A 50 -49.23 -9.29 19.88
C ASP A 50 -50.08 -9.94 18.79
N PHE A 51 -49.46 -10.71 17.88
CA PHE A 51 -50.11 -11.84 17.22
C PHE A 51 -49.06 -12.88 16.80
N SER A 52 -49.09 -14.03 17.47
CA SER A 52 -48.65 -15.32 16.91
C SER A 52 -49.89 -16.07 16.42
N PRO A 53 -49.83 -16.81 15.29
CA PRO A 53 -49.76 -18.25 15.45
C PRO A 53 -48.89 -18.99 14.41
N THR A 54 -48.33 -20.08 14.93
CA THR A 54 -47.74 -21.28 14.31
C THR A 54 -48.20 -21.70 12.91
N ALA A 55 -47.25 -22.01 12.03
CA ALA A 55 -47.41 -23.05 11.00
C ALA A 55 -46.06 -23.68 10.57
N LYS A 56 -45.84 -24.90 11.07
CA LYS A 56 -45.14 -26.07 10.48
C LYS A 56 -44.08 -25.81 9.39
N TYR A 57 -42.81 -25.93 9.78
CA TYR A 57 -41.67 -26.14 8.88
C TYR A 57 -41.70 -27.56 8.28
N GLN A 58 -41.82 -27.65 6.96
CA GLN A 58 -41.47 -28.85 6.19
C GLN A 58 -40.02 -28.73 5.72
N LYS A 59 -39.23 -29.78 5.98
CA LYS A 59 -37.90 -29.99 5.39
C LYS A 59 -38.05 -30.23 3.88
N ALA A 60 -37.32 -29.48 3.07
CA ALA A 60 -36.87 -29.94 1.76
C ALA A 60 -35.58 -29.23 1.32
N ASN A 61 -34.60 -30.06 0.97
CA ASN A 61 -33.44 -29.84 0.11
C ASN A 61 -32.25 -29.05 0.68
N VAL A 62 -31.40 -29.84 1.35
CA VAL A 62 -29.95 -29.68 1.40
C VAL A 62 -29.44 -29.50 -0.03
N SER A 63 -29.07 -28.26 -0.37
CA SER A 63 -28.21 -27.99 -1.51
C SER A 63 -26.79 -27.83 -0.98
N ASP A 64 -25.89 -28.53 -1.65
CA ASP A 64 -24.47 -28.71 -1.40
C ASP A 64 -23.80 -27.37 -1.04
N HIS A 65 -23.46 -27.19 0.24
CA HIS A 65 -22.63 -26.07 0.68
C HIS A 65 -21.18 -26.35 0.30
N GLN A 66 -20.87 -26.15 -0.98
CA GLN A 66 -19.49 -25.87 -1.38
C GLN A 66 -19.03 -24.58 -0.68
N PRO A 67 -17.86 -24.57 -0.03
CA PRO A 67 -17.30 -23.35 0.53
C PRO A 67 -17.00 -22.39 -0.63
N ARG A 68 -17.70 -21.26 -0.68
CA ARG A 68 -17.38 -20.17 -1.60
C ARG A 68 -16.04 -19.55 -1.18
N THR A 69 -14.94 -20.05 -1.72
CA THR A 69 -13.69 -19.28 -1.85
C THR A 69 -13.93 -18.22 -2.92
N GLN A 70 -14.51 -17.09 -2.54
CA GLN A 70 -14.75 -15.98 -3.44
C GLN A 70 -13.42 -15.24 -3.67
N GLU A 71 -13.04 -15.13 -4.94
CA GLU A 71 -11.77 -14.61 -5.46
C GLU A 71 -11.60 -13.11 -5.18
N ASP A 72 -10.57 -12.74 -4.41
CA ASP A 72 -10.20 -11.36 -4.02
C ASP A 72 -9.43 -10.57 -5.12
N GLY A 73 -9.40 -11.06 -6.36
CA GLY A 73 -8.66 -10.44 -7.47
C GLY A 73 -9.47 -9.39 -8.24
N ILE A 74 -8.80 -8.47 -8.94
CA ILE A 74 -9.48 -7.60 -9.91
C ILE A 74 -9.72 -8.42 -11.19
N PRO A 75 -10.95 -8.49 -11.71
CA PRO A 75 -11.24 -9.22 -12.94
C PRO A 75 -10.34 -8.76 -14.09
N PHE A 76 -9.80 -9.70 -14.88
CA PHE A 76 -8.89 -9.37 -15.98
C PHE A 76 -9.49 -8.38 -16.98
N LYS A 77 -10.81 -8.44 -17.21
CA LYS A 77 -11.56 -7.49 -18.07
C LYS A 77 -11.47 -6.03 -17.59
N ASP A 78 -11.21 -5.82 -16.31
CA ASP A 78 -11.18 -4.51 -15.66
C ASP A 78 -9.75 -3.99 -15.47
N VAL A 79 -8.74 -4.72 -15.98
CA VAL A 79 -7.33 -4.37 -15.86
C VAL A 79 -6.66 -4.33 -17.23
N LYS A 80 -5.91 -3.27 -17.48
CA LYS A 80 -5.01 -3.15 -18.63
C LYS A 80 -3.56 -3.22 -18.17
N MET A 81 -2.77 -4.09 -18.79
CA MET A 81 -1.33 -4.13 -18.57
C MET A 81 -0.65 -3.04 -19.41
N LEU A 82 0.02 -2.09 -18.76
CA LEU A 82 0.74 -0.99 -19.41
C LEU A 82 2.21 -1.37 -19.69
N ALA A 83 2.86 -2.05 -18.76
CA ALA A 83 4.24 -2.53 -18.90
C ALA A 83 4.43 -3.87 -18.20
N LYS A 84 5.31 -4.72 -18.75
CA LYS A 84 5.71 -6.01 -18.15
C LYS A 84 7.09 -6.40 -18.65
N PHE A 85 8.08 -6.38 -17.77
CA PHE A 85 9.45 -6.73 -18.09
C PHE A 85 10.24 -7.12 -16.84
N LYS A 86 11.42 -7.72 -17.04
CA LYS A 86 12.33 -8.09 -15.94
C LYS A 86 13.52 -7.14 -15.95
N SER A 87 13.84 -6.55 -14.81
CA SER A 87 15.06 -5.78 -14.59
C SER A 87 16.14 -6.64 -13.93
N ARG A 88 17.25 -6.03 -13.51
CA ARG A 88 18.27 -6.69 -12.69
C ARG A 88 17.73 -7.14 -11.32
N PHE A 89 16.81 -6.38 -10.74
CA PHE A 89 16.36 -6.55 -9.36
C PHE A 89 14.96 -7.13 -9.26
N ASN A 90 14.06 -6.71 -10.15
CA ASN A 90 12.63 -6.97 -10.02
C ASN A 90 12.01 -7.58 -11.27
N TYR A 91 10.91 -8.30 -11.06
CA TYR A 91 9.92 -8.51 -12.12
C TYR A 91 8.86 -7.40 -12.09
N ILE A 92 8.87 -6.51 -13.08
CA ILE A 92 8.07 -5.29 -13.06
C ILE A 92 6.80 -5.46 -13.90
N ARG A 93 5.65 -5.14 -13.30
CA ARG A 93 4.36 -5.02 -13.99
C ARG A 93 3.68 -3.71 -13.61
N VAL A 94 3.16 -3.00 -14.61
CA VAL A 94 2.32 -1.82 -14.41
C VAL A 94 0.93 -2.14 -14.92
N LEU A 95 -0.05 -1.97 -14.04
CA LEU A 95 -1.47 -2.21 -14.34
C LEU A 95 -2.23 -0.90 -14.25
N GLU A 96 -3.20 -0.70 -15.14
CA GLU A 96 -4.21 0.35 -15.05
C GLU A 96 -5.56 -0.30 -14.81
N VAL A 97 -6.21 0.08 -13.72
CA VAL A 97 -7.52 -0.45 -13.34
C VAL A 97 -8.60 0.45 -13.93
N SER A 98 -9.57 -0.15 -14.61
CA SER A 98 -10.73 0.54 -15.17
C SER A 98 -11.44 1.37 -14.09
N ARG A 99 -11.85 2.59 -14.44
CA ARG A 99 -12.70 3.43 -13.56
C ARG A 99 -14.10 2.85 -13.35
N ARG A 100 -14.51 1.91 -14.21
CA ARG A 100 -15.80 1.20 -14.11
C ARG A 100 -15.70 -0.07 -13.28
N ALA A 101 -14.50 -0.44 -12.83
CA ALA A 101 -14.31 -1.61 -11.98
C ALA A 101 -15.05 -1.40 -10.65
N ASP A 102 -15.71 -2.44 -10.18
CA ASP A 102 -16.24 -2.48 -8.80
C ASP A 102 -15.11 -2.91 -7.85
N HIS A 103 -14.13 -2.02 -7.67
CA HIS A 103 -12.93 -2.29 -6.87
C HIS A 103 -12.40 -0.99 -6.22
N PRO A 104 -11.83 -1.04 -4.99
CA PRO A 104 -11.22 0.13 -4.36
C PRO A 104 -10.11 0.82 -5.18
N PHE A 105 -9.47 0.06 -6.08
CA PHE A 105 -8.44 0.57 -6.99
C PHE A 105 -8.99 1.05 -8.34
N ALA A 106 -10.30 1.21 -8.50
CA ALA A 106 -10.87 1.73 -9.75
C ALA A 106 -10.22 3.07 -10.16
N GLY A 107 -9.66 3.12 -11.37
CA GLY A 107 -8.95 4.29 -11.89
C GLY A 107 -7.52 4.47 -11.38
N ALA A 108 -6.97 3.52 -10.61
CA ALA A 108 -5.58 3.53 -10.18
C ALA A 108 -4.64 2.94 -11.24
N ARG A 109 -3.39 3.40 -11.20
CA ARG A 109 -2.24 2.65 -11.70
C ARG A 109 -1.55 1.96 -10.55
N LEU A 110 -1.22 0.68 -10.74
CA LEU A 110 -0.61 -0.18 -9.74
C LEU A 110 0.73 -0.68 -10.25
N LEU A 111 1.78 -0.54 -9.42
CA LEU A 111 3.07 -1.16 -9.65
C LEU A 111 3.10 -2.46 -8.86
N LEU A 112 3.36 -3.57 -9.55
CA LEU A 112 3.59 -4.86 -8.93
C LEU A 112 5.04 -5.27 -9.20
N LEU A 113 5.76 -5.63 -8.14
CA LEU A 113 7.12 -6.15 -8.20
C LEU A 113 7.12 -7.61 -7.74
N ASP A 114 8.01 -8.40 -8.34
CA ASP A 114 8.28 -9.80 -8.00
C ASP A 114 7.04 -10.70 -7.96
N ASP A 115 6.74 -11.29 -6.81
CA ASP A 115 5.70 -12.29 -6.67
C ASP A 115 4.34 -11.73 -7.11
N PRO A 116 3.53 -12.54 -7.81
CA PRO A 116 2.23 -12.09 -8.28
C PRO A 116 1.34 -11.61 -7.13
N GLY A 117 1.00 -10.33 -7.16
CA GLY A 117 -0.07 -9.75 -6.34
C GLY A 117 0.37 -8.75 -5.28
N ASN A 118 1.67 -8.54 -5.06
CA ASN A 118 2.15 -7.49 -4.17
C ASN A 118 2.15 -6.12 -4.87
N ILE A 119 1.42 -5.17 -4.31
CA ILE A 119 1.39 -3.78 -4.79
C ILE A 119 2.51 -3.01 -4.08
N HIS A 120 3.41 -2.43 -4.87
CA HIS A 120 4.54 -1.62 -4.40
C HIS A 120 4.35 -0.12 -4.65
N SER A 121 3.37 0.27 -5.47
CA SER A 121 2.99 1.66 -5.64
C SER A 121 1.58 1.79 -6.22
N ILE A 122 0.91 2.87 -5.82
CA ILE A 122 -0.46 3.20 -6.19
C ILE A 122 -0.48 4.66 -6.60
N ASN A 123 -0.99 4.94 -7.80
CA ASN A 123 -1.25 6.30 -8.24
C ASN A 123 -2.67 6.43 -8.75
N PHE A 124 -3.43 7.38 -8.23
CA PHE A 124 -4.74 7.75 -8.75
C PHE A 124 -4.65 9.10 -9.47
N ASN A 125 -5.30 9.21 -10.64
CA ASN A 125 -5.27 10.46 -11.42
C ASN A 125 -6.12 11.59 -10.80
N HIS A 126 -7.12 11.25 -9.99
CA HIS A 126 -8.12 12.20 -9.45
C HIS A 126 -8.34 12.08 -7.95
N LYS A 127 -7.46 11.35 -7.26
CA LYS A 127 -7.53 11.11 -5.82
C LYS A 127 -6.10 11.14 -5.29
N LEU A 128 -5.88 11.82 -4.17
CA LEU A 128 -4.55 11.86 -3.56
C LEU A 128 -4.30 10.66 -2.65
N LEU A 129 -5.24 10.41 -1.73
CA LEU A 129 -5.17 9.30 -0.78
C LEU A 129 -5.34 7.95 -1.47
N THR A 130 -4.60 6.98 -0.97
CA THR A 130 -4.58 5.62 -1.51
C THR A 130 -5.58 4.70 -0.79
N ASP A 131 -6.04 5.09 0.40
CA ASP A 131 -6.77 4.28 1.40
C ASP A 131 -5.96 3.05 1.85
N THR A 132 -4.65 3.20 1.94
CA THR A 132 -3.69 2.12 2.23
C THR A 132 -2.66 2.58 3.25
N TYR A 133 -1.68 1.72 3.59
CA TYR A 133 -0.59 2.10 4.49
C TYR A 133 0.25 3.28 4.00
N PHE A 134 0.27 3.56 2.69
CA PHE A 134 0.94 4.76 2.18
C PHE A 134 0.38 6.04 2.84
N ASP A 135 -0.92 6.04 3.19
CA ASP A 135 -1.56 7.19 3.84
C ASP A 135 -1.12 7.35 5.31
N VAL A 136 -0.79 6.23 5.98
CA VAL A 136 -0.27 6.24 7.36
C VAL A 136 1.11 6.89 7.41
N PHE A 137 1.98 6.67 6.41
CA PHE A 137 3.27 7.36 6.32
C PHE A 137 3.14 8.88 6.32
N ALA A 138 2.06 9.42 5.76
CA ALA A 138 1.79 10.85 5.77
C ALA A 138 1.35 11.39 7.13
N THR A 139 1.19 10.54 8.16
CA THR A 139 0.96 11.00 9.54
C THR A 139 2.23 11.40 10.28
N LEU A 140 3.40 11.02 9.75
CA LEU A 140 4.70 11.25 10.38
C LEU A 140 5.14 12.73 10.39
N PRO A 141 5.05 13.51 9.29
CA PRO A 141 5.69 14.84 9.23
C PRO A 141 5.34 15.82 10.36
N PRO A 142 4.09 15.92 10.85
CA PRO A 142 3.74 16.84 11.94
C PRO A 142 4.43 16.57 13.29
N ILE A 143 5.06 15.40 13.47
CA ILE A 143 5.71 15.00 14.73
C ILE A 143 7.24 14.94 14.61
N LEU A 144 7.77 15.46 13.51
CA LEU A 144 9.21 15.52 13.22
C LEU A 144 9.80 16.89 13.58
N PRO A 145 11.10 16.95 13.92
CA PRO A 145 11.83 18.21 13.93
C PRO A 145 11.97 18.77 12.50
N PRO A 146 12.39 20.05 12.33
CA PRO A 146 12.69 20.58 11.01
C PRO A 146 13.81 19.79 10.30
N GLY A 147 13.59 19.42 9.04
CA GLY A 147 14.61 18.77 8.22
C GLY A 147 14.07 17.86 7.12
N PRO A 148 14.96 17.19 6.38
CA PRO A 148 14.59 16.31 5.29
C PRO A 148 14.04 14.98 5.80
N VAL A 149 13.13 14.39 5.03
CA VAL A 149 12.63 13.03 5.25
C VAL A 149 13.25 12.08 4.23
N GLY A 150 13.82 10.98 4.72
CA GLY A 150 14.31 9.90 3.90
C GLY A 150 13.19 8.90 3.58
N ILE A 151 13.12 8.39 2.35
CA ILE A 151 12.27 7.26 1.96
C ILE A 151 13.19 6.14 1.47
N LEU A 152 13.27 5.06 2.25
CA LEU A 152 14.10 3.89 1.96
C LEU A 152 13.21 2.82 1.34
N GLY A 153 13.40 2.54 0.06
CA GLY A 153 12.40 1.82 -0.74
C GLY A 153 11.42 2.84 -1.32
N PHE A 154 11.84 3.48 -2.40
CA PHE A 154 11.08 4.59 -2.99
C PHE A 154 9.94 4.12 -3.91
N GLY A 155 10.08 2.93 -4.50
CA GLY A 155 9.11 2.41 -5.44
C GLY A 155 8.88 3.39 -6.60
N ALA A 156 7.63 3.54 -7.03
CA ALA A 156 7.25 4.49 -8.08
C ALA A 156 7.07 5.94 -7.57
N GLY A 157 7.36 6.22 -6.29
CA GLY A 157 7.23 7.55 -5.69
C GLY A 157 5.86 7.86 -5.05
N SER A 158 5.04 6.85 -4.75
CA SER A 158 3.68 7.03 -4.20
C SER A 158 3.70 7.84 -2.89
N SER A 159 4.53 7.44 -1.92
CA SER A 159 4.67 8.14 -0.64
C SER A 159 5.25 9.55 -0.82
N ALA A 160 6.22 9.72 -1.72
CA ALA A 160 6.82 11.03 -1.99
C ALA A 160 5.79 12.02 -2.55
N LYS A 161 4.98 11.60 -3.53
CA LYS A 161 3.86 12.37 -4.06
C LYS A 161 2.90 12.77 -2.93
N LEU A 162 2.49 11.80 -2.12
CA LEU A 162 1.56 12.07 -1.02
C LEU A 162 2.12 13.08 -0.01
N LEU A 163 3.37 12.91 0.41
CA LEU A 163 4.02 13.79 1.37
C LEU A 163 4.15 15.22 0.83
N LEU A 164 4.57 15.40 -0.42
CA LEU A 164 4.81 16.73 -1.00
C LEU A 164 3.51 17.49 -1.32
N GLU A 165 2.44 16.76 -1.68
CA GLU A 165 1.11 17.37 -1.91
C GLU A 165 0.46 17.80 -0.58
N LEU A 166 0.69 17.07 0.52
CA LEU A 166 0.16 17.40 1.85
C LEU A 166 1.05 18.40 2.62
N TYR A 167 2.35 18.36 2.41
CA TYR A 167 3.37 19.15 3.10
C TYR A 167 4.34 19.76 2.06
N PRO A 168 3.94 20.82 1.33
CA PRO A 168 4.72 21.37 0.22
C PRO A 168 6.12 21.90 0.61
N GLU A 169 6.31 22.22 1.88
CA GLU A 169 7.60 22.67 2.43
C GLU A 169 8.56 21.53 2.79
N LEU A 170 8.10 20.27 2.75
CA LEU A 170 8.95 19.13 3.08
C LEU A 170 10.06 18.95 2.04
N VAL A 171 11.24 18.54 2.50
CA VAL A 171 12.31 18.06 1.62
C VAL A 171 12.36 16.54 1.73
N VAL A 172 12.24 15.84 0.60
CA VAL A 172 12.20 14.38 0.52
C VAL A 172 13.41 13.88 -0.25
N HIS A 173 14.11 12.91 0.33
CA HIS A 173 15.15 12.15 -0.37
C HIS A 173 14.74 10.68 -0.45
N GLY A 174 14.66 10.13 -1.65
CA GLY A 174 14.21 8.77 -1.90
C GLY A 174 15.31 7.86 -2.42
N TRP A 175 15.42 6.64 -1.90
CA TRP A 175 16.33 5.61 -2.39
C TRP A 175 15.59 4.43 -2.98
N GLU A 176 15.91 4.10 -4.24
CA GLU A 176 15.47 2.90 -4.93
C GLU A 176 16.70 2.16 -5.48
N ILE A 177 16.75 0.85 -5.28
CA ILE A 177 17.87 0.04 -5.77
C ILE A 177 17.75 -0.21 -7.28
N ASP A 178 16.52 -0.28 -7.79
CA ASP A 178 16.23 -0.57 -9.19
C ASP A 178 15.94 0.70 -10.03
N PRO A 179 16.88 1.15 -10.88
CA PRO A 179 16.65 2.33 -11.74
C PRO A 179 15.47 2.16 -12.71
N SER A 180 15.07 0.92 -13.01
CA SER A 180 13.92 0.64 -13.87
C SER A 180 12.60 0.98 -13.18
N VAL A 181 12.53 0.83 -11.86
CA VAL A 181 11.35 1.20 -11.05
C VAL A 181 11.18 2.71 -11.04
N ILE A 182 12.27 3.49 -10.90
CA ILE A 182 12.22 4.95 -11.02
C ILE A 182 11.79 5.40 -12.42
N SER A 183 12.29 4.74 -13.47
CA SER A 183 11.89 5.03 -14.85
C SER A 183 10.39 4.81 -15.05
N VAL A 184 9.87 3.70 -14.52
CA VAL A 184 8.43 3.40 -14.49
C VAL A 184 7.65 4.43 -13.67
N GLY A 185 8.19 4.87 -12.53
CA GLY A 185 7.58 5.93 -11.72
C GLY A 185 7.38 7.22 -12.51
N ARG A 186 8.40 7.63 -13.27
CA ARG A 186 8.35 8.83 -14.13
C ARG A 186 7.36 8.69 -15.28
N GLU A 187 7.29 7.51 -15.89
CA GLU A 187 6.43 7.28 -17.05
C GLU A 187 4.95 7.08 -16.68
N TYR A 188 4.67 6.39 -15.57
CA TYR A 188 3.32 5.91 -15.26
C TYR A 188 2.73 6.45 -13.95
N PHE A 189 3.54 6.93 -12.98
CA PHE A 189 3.09 7.28 -11.62
C PHE A 189 3.25 8.77 -11.28
N ASP A 190 3.33 9.64 -12.29
CA ASP A 190 3.48 11.09 -12.15
C ASP A 190 4.76 11.55 -11.44
N LEU A 191 5.74 10.68 -11.19
CA LEU A 191 6.96 11.06 -10.47
C LEU A 191 7.68 12.23 -11.17
N GLY A 192 7.77 12.22 -12.51
CA GLY A 192 8.40 13.31 -13.26
C GLY A 192 7.65 14.64 -13.16
N LYS A 193 6.32 14.59 -12.97
CA LYS A 193 5.51 15.78 -12.70
C LYS A 193 5.82 16.32 -11.30
N ILE A 194 5.86 15.46 -10.29
CA ILE A 194 6.20 15.83 -8.91
C ILE A 194 7.63 16.37 -8.80
N GLU A 195 8.60 15.76 -9.48
CA GLU A 195 9.99 16.28 -9.57
C GLU A 195 10.05 17.70 -10.13
N LYS A 196 9.16 18.04 -11.09
CA LYS A 196 9.08 19.37 -11.70
C LYS A 196 8.37 20.39 -10.81
N GLU A 197 7.26 20.01 -10.18
CA GLU A 197 6.43 20.90 -9.36
C GLU A 197 7.07 21.20 -8.01
N HIS A 198 7.78 20.23 -7.44
CA HIS A 198 8.49 20.34 -6.17
C HIS A 198 10.00 20.40 -6.37
N LYS A 199 10.44 21.21 -7.33
CA LYS A 199 11.86 21.40 -7.64
C LYS A 199 12.62 21.80 -6.36
N ASP A 200 13.80 21.22 -6.17
CA ASP A 200 14.67 21.42 -5.00
C ASP A 200 14.09 20.91 -3.67
N ARG A 201 12.94 20.21 -3.70
CA ARG A 201 12.30 19.57 -2.55
C ARG A 201 12.25 18.05 -2.66
N ILE A 202 12.50 17.47 -3.83
CA ILE A 202 12.58 16.02 -4.01
C ILE A 202 13.87 15.62 -4.69
N PHE A 203 14.56 14.63 -4.11
CA PHE A 203 15.82 14.10 -4.60
C PHE A 203 15.73 12.58 -4.68
N VAL A 204 15.77 12.02 -5.89
CA VAL A 204 15.70 10.58 -6.13
C VAL A 204 17.10 10.02 -6.35
N HIS A 205 17.48 9.03 -5.54
CA HIS A 205 18.78 8.38 -5.55
C HIS A 205 18.64 6.92 -5.97
N ILE A 206 19.52 6.48 -6.87
CA ILE A 206 19.65 5.07 -7.22
C ILE A 206 20.73 4.44 -6.36
N GLY A 207 20.38 3.47 -5.53
CA GLY A 207 21.35 2.75 -4.72
C GLY A 207 20.77 2.02 -3.52
N ASP A 208 21.67 1.40 -2.77
CA ASP A 208 21.35 0.71 -1.53
C ASP A 208 20.86 1.71 -0.47
N ALA A 209 19.62 1.54 -0.03
CA ALA A 209 18.96 2.39 0.95
C ALA A 209 19.64 2.34 2.33
N PHE A 210 20.36 1.28 2.67
CA PHE A 210 21.11 1.20 3.93
C PHE A 210 22.36 2.09 3.95
N ARG A 211 22.73 2.66 2.79
CA ARG A 211 23.79 3.66 2.64
C ARG A 211 23.24 5.08 2.52
N ALA A 212 21.92 5.26 2.65
CA ALA A 212 21.29 6.57 2.58
C ALA A 212 21.82 7.50 3.67
N SER A 213 22.16 8.71 3.28
CA SER A 213 22.61 9.76 4.17
C SER A 213 22.34 11.12 3.53
N VAL A 214 22.20 12.13 4.38
CA VAL A 214 22.09 13.54 4.01
C VAL A 214 22.92 14.36 4.98
N LYS A 215 23.27 15.57 4.56
CA LYS A 215 23.96 16.52 5.44
C LYS A 215 23.10 16.80 6.68
N ASP A 216 23.72 16.75 7.85
CA ASP A 216 23.10 17.03 9.15
C ASP A 216 21.94 16.06 9.53
N GLY A 217 21.86 14.89 8.88
CA GLY A 217 20.88 13.84 9.20
C GLY A 217 19.43 14.14 8.80
N PHE A 218 18.59 13.12 8.92
CA PHE A 218 17.16 13.14 8.59
C PHE A 218 16.31 13.58 9.78
N ALA A 219 15.29 14.40 9.53
CA ALA A 219 14.23 14.64 10.50
C ALA A 219 13.35 13.41 10.69
N GLY A 220 13.14 12.62 9.64
CA GLY A 220 12.48 11.33 9.75
C GLY A 220 12.81 10.40 8.60
N ILE A 221 12.58 9.11 8.78
CA ILE A 221 12.86 8.08 7.79
C ILE A 221 11.60 7.22 7.63
N LEU A 222 11.14 7.05 6.40
CA LEU A 222 10.17 6.03 6.01
C LEU A 222 10.91 4.81 5.48
N VAL A 223 10.57 3.62 5.95
CA VAL A 223 11.19 2.36 5.54
C VAL A 223 10.12 1.46 4.91
N ASP A 224 10.31 1.13 3.63
CA ASP A 224 9.43 0.30 2.80
C ASP A 224 10.29 -0.64 1.94
N LEU A 225 11.18 -1.40 2.60
CA LEU A 225 12.19 -2.23 1.93
C LEU A 225 11.72 -3.67 1.78
N PHE A 226 11.49 -4.07 0.53
CA PHE A 226 11.03 -5.39 0.14
C PHE A 226 11.89 -5.98 -0.96
N SER A 227 12.04 -7.31 -0.94
CA SER A 227 12.71 -8.08 -1.98
C SER A 227 12.03 -9.43 -2.11
N LYS A 228 11.69 -9.83 -3.34
CA LYS A 228 11.00 -11.11 -3.60
C LYS A 228 9.71 -11.25 -2.80
N GLY A 229 8.96 -10.15 -2.67
CA GLY A 229 7.66 -10.14 -1.99
C GLY A 229 7.70 -10.11 -0.45
N SER A 230 8.86 -10.20 0.19
CA SER A 230 9.02 -10.17 1.65
C SER A 230 9.87 -8.98 2.11
N VAL A 231 9.75 -8.61 3.38
CA VAL A 231 10.61 -7.60 4.02
C VAL A 231 12.06 -8.08 3.92
N VAL A 232 13.00 -7.18 3.62
CA VAL A 232 14.42 -7.55 3.52
C VAL A 232 14.96 -8.04 4.88
N PRO A 233 15.72 -9.14 4.94
CA PRO A 233 16.14 -9.77 6.20
C PRO A 233 17.01 -8.86 7.07
N GLU A 234 17.69 -7.88 6.49
CA GLU A 234 18.46 -6.86 7.20
C GLU A 234 17.62 -6.07 8.21
N LEU A 235 16.29 -5.97 8.01
CA LEU A 235 15.39 -5.30 8.95
C LEU A 235 15.09 -6.13 10.21
N GLN A 236 15.55 -7.38 10.28
CA GLN A 236 15.51 -8.20 11.49
C GLN A 236 16.78 -8.07 12.35
N ASP A 237 17.74 -7.26 11.91
CA ASP A 237 18.99 -7.00 12.64
C ASP A 237 18.94 -5.63 13.36
N ALA A 238 18.98 -5.66 14.69
CA ALA A 238 18.97 -4.46 15.52
C ALA A 238 20.13 -3.49 15.22
N THR A 239 21.27 -3.99 14.73
CA THR A 239 22.42 -3.14 14.38
C THR A 239 22.14 -2.26 13.16
N VAL A 240 21.28 -2.73 12.25
CA VAL A 240 20.81 -1.94 11.10
C VAL A 240 19.96 -0.78 11.58
N TRP A 241 19.04 -1.03 12.51
CA TRP A 241 18.22 0.01 13.12
C TRP A 241 19.05 1.01 13.93
N ALA A 242 20.06 0.56 14.67
CA ALA A 242 20.99 1.43 15.38
C ALA A 242 21.76 2.35 14.41
N ARG A 243 22.19 1.84 13.25
CA ARG A 243 22.84 2.65 12.21
C ARG A 243 21.88 3.68 11.62
N LEU A 244 20.62 3.30 11.35
CA LEU A 244 19.60 4.24 10.86
C LEU A 244 19.29 5.32 11.90
N LYS A 245 19.24 4.96 13.18
CA LYS A 245 19.08 5.91 14.30
C LYS A 245 20.20 6.95 14.32
N CYS A 246 21.45 6.56 14.04
CA CYS A 246 22.58 7.48 13.93
C CYS A 246 22.48 8.45 12.73
N GLN A 247 21.59 8.21 11.76
CA GLN A 247 21.32 9.13 10.66
C GLN A 247 20.20 10.13 10.99
N LEU A 248 19.55 10.03 12.15
CA LEU A 248 18.49 10.94 12.55
C LEU A 248 19.05 12.19 13.24
N ARG A 249 18.35 13.30 13.04
CA ARG A 249 18.46 14.50 13.87
C ARG A 249 17.93 14.22 15.28
N GLU A 250 18.29 15.07 16.23
CA GLU A 250 17.67 15.05 17.55
C GLU A 250 16.15 15.20 17.45
N GLY A 251 15.40 14.30 18.10
CA GLY A 251 13.94 14.22 18.00
C GLY A 251 13.42 13.57 16.71
N GLY A 252 14.30 13.13 15.81
CA GLY A 252 13.92 12.45 14.57
C GLY A 252 13.34 11.05 14.82
N ARG A 253 12.56 10.56 13.85
CA ARG A 253 11.80 9.31 13.98
C ARG A 253 11.86 8.44 12.74
N ILE A 254 11.71 7.13 12.93
CA ILE A 254 11.52 6.18 11.83
C ILE A 254 10.09 5.66 11.85
N MET A 255 9.50 5.54 10.66
CA MET A 255 8.26 4.81 10.44
C MET A 255 8.49 3.72 9.40
N VAL A 256 8.10 2.48 9.69
CA VAL A 256 8.38 1.31 8.86
C VAL A 256 7.09 0.56 8.51
N ASN A 257 6.95 0.17 7.25
CA ASN A 257 5.96 -0.81 6.82
C ASN A 257 6.44 -2.22 7.21
N VAL A 258 5.78 -2.83 8.18
CA VAL A 258 6.04 -4.19 8.66
C VAL A 258 4.96 -5.14 8.12
N ARG A 259 5.38 -6.15 7.35
CA ARG A 259 4.48 -7.23 6.94
C ARG A 259 4.28 -8.22 8.08
N VAL A 260 3.07 -8.79 8.14
CA VAL A 260 2.67 -9.76 9.17
C VAL A 260 3.64 -10.95 9.27
N GLU A 261 4.16 -11.43 8.15
CA GLU A 261 5.01 -12.63 8.08
C GLU A 261 6.27 -12.58 8.94
N VAL A 262 6.88 -11.40 9.10
CA VAL A 262 8.14 -11.20 9.84
C VAL A 262 8.05 -9.99 10.78
N MET A 263 6.82 -9.69 11.18
CA MET A 263 6.51 -8.50 11.97
C MET A 263 7.15 -8.58 13.35
N GLU A 264 7.10 -9.73 14.03
CA GLU A 264 7.61 -9.86 15.39
C GLU A 264 9.14 -9.67 15.42
N GLU A 265 9.87 -10.31 14.52
CA GLU A 265 11.33 -10.19 14.41
C GLU A 265 11.75 -8.77 14.06
N THR A 266 11.04 -8.14 13.13
CA THR A 266 11.33 -6.75 12.72
C THR A 266 11.05 -5.78 13.86
N LEU A 267 9.91 -5.91 14.55
CA LEU A 267 9.55 -5.04 15.66
C LEU A 267 10.47 -5.23 16.86
N GLU A 268 10.89 -6.45 17.17
CA GLU A 268 11.87 -6.69 18.22
C GLU A 268 13.23 -6.06 17.88
N ALA A 269 13.69 -6.16 16.63
CA ALA A 269 14.92 -5.50 16.19
C ALA A 269 14.84 -3.95 16.31
N VAL A 270 13.67 -3.36 15.98
CA VAL A 270 13.42 -1.93 16.20
C VAL A 270 13.43 -1.61 17.70
N ARG A 271 12.76 -2.40 18.54
CA ARG A 271 12.68 -2.20 19.99
C ARG A 271 14.06 -2.26 20.64
N VAL A 272 14.92 -3.20 20.24
CA VAL A 272 16.30 -3.28 20.75
C VAL A 272 17.11 -2.00 20.43
N ALA A 273 16.89 -1.38 19.27
CA ALA A 273 17.62 -0.15 18.89
C ALA A 273 17.01 1.15 19.44
N PHE A 274 15.68 1.20 19.62
CA PHE A 274 14.93 2.40 19.99
C PHE A 274 14.36 2.39 21.42
N GLY A 275 14.46 1.27 22.13
CA GLY A 275 13.80 1.06 23.42
C GLY A 275 12.32 0.71 23.26
N ASP A 276 11.58 0.76 24.37
CA ASP A 276 10.15 0.41 24.40
C ASP A 276 9.23 1.49 23.78
N GLU A 277 9.80 2.56 23.23
CA GLU A 277 9.07 3.61 22.52
C GLU A 277 8.80 3.23 21.06
N VAL A 278 8.08 2.13 20.86
CA VAL A 278 7.64 1.65 19.53
C VAL A 278 6.13 1.50 19.55
N HIS A 279 5.47 2.09 18.56
CA HIS A 279 4.01 2.04 18.42
C HIS A 279 3.63 1.48 17.06
N VAL A 280 2.60 0.64 17.03
CA VAL A 280 2.15 -0.09 15.84
C VAL A 280 0.71 0.29 15.53
N LEU A 281 0.47 0.54 14.25
CA LEU A 281 -0.85 0.69 13.66
C LEU A 281 -1.09 -0.49 12.72
N ARG A 282 -2.21 -1.18 12.91
CA ARG A 282 -2.61 -2.33 12.09
C ARG A 282 -3.79 -1.94 11.21
N LEU A 283 -3.64 -2.06 9.89
CA LEU A 283 -4.70 -1.67 8.94
C LEU A 283 -5.55 -2.88 8.53
N GLY A 284 -6.65 -3.10 9.25
CA GLY A 284 -7.66 -4.10 8.88
C GLY A 284 -8.03 -5.04 10.03
N ASN A 285 -8.75 -6.12 9.70
CA ASN A 285 -9.31 -7.08 10.67
C ASN A 285 -8.78 -8.52 10.48
N LYS A 286 -7.79 -8.77 9.62
CA LYS A 286 -7.34 -10.13 9.24
C LYS A 286 -5.81 -10.28 9.32
N LYS A 287 -5.36 -11.54 9.18
CA LYS A 287 -3.94 -11.96 9.27
C LYS A 287 -3.06 -11.54 8.08
N ASP A 288 -3.60 -10.82 7.09
CA ASP A 288 -2.89 -10.45 5.83
C ASP A 288 -2.69 -8.92 5.67
N ASP A 289 -2.84 -8.18 6.77
CA ASP A 289 -2.93 -6.72 6.79
C ASP A 289 -1.56 -6.03 6.91
N SER A 290 -1.36 -4.94 6.15
CA SER A 290 -0.18 -4.07 6.34
C SER A 290 -0.19 -3.46 7.74
N SER A 291 0.92 -3.60 8.45
CA SER A 291 1.12 -2.96 9.74
C SER A 291 2.23 -1.93 9.58
N VAL A 292 2.11 -0.81 10.28
CA VAL A 292 3.10 0.27 10.27
C VAL A 292 3.55 0.50 11.69
N ALA A 293 4.86 0.59 11.90
CA ALA A 293 5.42 0.93 13.20
C ALA A 293 6.14 2.27 13.18
N VAL A 294 6.10 3.00 14.28
CA VAL A 294 6.78 4.29 14.45
C VAL A 294 7.59 4.31 15.76
N THR A 295 8.76 4.92 15.71
CA THR A 295 9.67 5.05 16.86
C THR A 295 9.45 6.34 17.65
N GLY A 296 9.83 6.31 18.93
CA GLY A 296 9.76 7.43 19.86
C GLY A 296 8.37 7.57 20.52
N PRO A 297 8.22 8.52 21.46
CA PRO A 297 6.99 8.68 22.22
C PRO A 297 5.89 9.23 21.33
N LEU A 298 4.64 8.76 21.46
CA LEU A 298 3.54 9.41 20.77
C LEU A 298 3.38 10.86 21.26
N PRO A 299 3.10 11.82 20.36
CA PRO A 299 2.75 13.17 20.79
C PRO A 299 1.41 13.18 21.56
N GLU A 300 1.09 14.32 22.18
CA GLU A 300 -0.26 14.55 22.69
C GLU A 300 -1.27 14.45 21.53
N LEU A 301 -2.26 13.56 21.69
CA LEU A 301 -3.13 13.12 20.59
C LEU A 301 -3.94 14.28 20.01
N ALA A 302 -4.44 15.21 20.83
CA ALA A 302 -5.21 16.35 20.34
C ALA A 302 -4.34 17.32 19.53
N ALA A 303 -3.11 17.59 19.98
CA ALA A 303 -2.14 18.39 19.25
C ALA A 303 -1.76 17.74 17.91
N TRP A 304 -1.49 16.43 17.89
CA TRP A 304 -1.18 15.71 16.65
C TRP A 304 -2.36 15.71 15.68
N ASN A 305 -3.57 15.43 16.17
CA ASN A 305 -4.80 15.48 15.39
C ASN A 305 -5.03 16.86 14.77
N LYS A 306 -4.77 17.94 15.53
CA LYS A 306 -4.88 19.32 15.04
C LYS A 306 -3.87 19.63 13.93
N ALA A 307 -2.65 19.12 14.04
CA ALA A 307 -1.57 19.35 13.08
C ALA A 307 -1.72 18.53 11.78
N LEU A 308 -2.49 17.44 11.80
CA LEU A 308 -2.74 16.61 10.63
C LEU A 308 -3.76 17.22 9.65
N PRO A 309 -3.55 17.03 8.33
CA PRO A 309 -4.61 17.21 7.33
C PRO A 309 -5.87 16.46 7.74
N ARG A 310 -7.04 17.08 7.54
CA ARG A 310 -8.33 16.54 8.02
C ARG A 310 -8.56 15.09 7.58
N SER A 311 -8.10 14.73 6.39
CA SER A 311 -8.24 13.40 5.81
C SER A 311 -7.45 12.31 6.54
N LEU A 312 -6.39 12.65 7.29
CA LEU A 312 -5.52 11.69 7.99
C LEU A 312 -5.81 11.58 9.50
N ARG A 313 -6.66 12.45 10.05
CA ARG A 313 -6.91 12.54 11.50
C ARG A 313 -7.45 11.27 12.13
N HIS A 314 -8.11 10.42 11.35
CA HIS A 314 -8.69 9.17 11.83
C HIS A 314 -7.62 8.11 12.21
N TYR A 315 -6.38 8.27 11.78
CA TYR A 315 -5.28 7.37 12.14
C TYR A 315 -4.72 7.60 13.56
N VAL A 316 -4.96 8.77 14.17
CA VAL A 316 -4.34 9.16 15.46
C VAL A 316 -4.68 8.18 16.57
N ASP A 317 -5.93 7.69 16.61
CA ASP A 317 -6.42 6.81 17.67
C ASP A 317 -6.18 5.32 17.37
N MET A 318 -5.46 5.00 16.29
CA MET A 318 -5.22 3.62 15.84
C MET A 318 -3.85 3.07 16.26
N TRP A 319 -3.00 3.88 16.89
CA TRP A 319 -1.67 3.49 17.34
C TRP A 319 -1.72 2.82 18.71
N ALA A 320 -1.09 1.66 18.83
CA ALA A 320 -0.93 0.94 20.10
C ALA A 320 0.56 0.72 20.42
N PRO A 321 0.99 0.77 21.68
CA PRO A 321 2.35 0.37 22.06
C PRO A 321 2.66 -1.06 21.60
N TYR A 322 3.87 -1.30 21.13
CA TYR A 322 4.37 -2.65 20.92
C TYR A 322 4.76 -3.26 22.26
N THR A 323 4.03 -4.30 22.67
CA THR A 323 4.30 -5.07 23.88
C THR A 323 4.63 -6.51 23.50
N THR A 324 5.77 -7.01 23.97
CA THR A 324 6.17 -8.43 23.92
C THR A 324 5.40 -9.25 24.93
#